data_AF-A0A6G8U4J2-F1
#
_entry.id   AF-A0A6G8U4J2-F1
#
_cell.length_a   1.000
_cell.length_b   1.000
_cell.length_c   1.000
_cell.angle_alpha   90.00
_cell.angle_beta   90.00
_cell.angle_gamma   90.00
#
_symmetry.space_group_name_H-M   'P 1'
#
loop_
_entity.id
_entity.type
_entity.pdbx_description
1 polymer ?
#
loop_
_entity_poly.entity_id
_entity_poly.type
_entity_poly.pdbx_seq_one_letter_code
_entity_poly.pdbx_strand_id
1 'polypeptide(L)'
;MGSLDFDTSAEREGKGVAADKGPICCRPLEADVAISALQKAIRRGLEREAMEFAVELMHTSKAFHSMVCNRLEVICHEDLDTLAAPWVVPFVATALAQSKDRYSSKIGEARLMIGNCIRIMCRAPKSRAGCHFAAAIGLRSQLEGYVPTVPDFAFDQHTLEGRRLSRGLDHFRSEGAKLVPPPTGDDPYEDEAYRLWALKQSK
;
A
#
# COMPACT_ATOMS: atom_id res chain seq x y z
N MET A 1 -52.15 32.68 -50.78
CA MET A 1 -51.20 32.06 -49.82
C MET A 1 -50.33 31.10 -50.60
N GLY A 2 -49.02 31.21 -50.75
CA GLY A 2 -47.99 32.01 -50.12
C GLY A 2 -46.70 31.20 -50.33
N SER A 3 -45.76 31.75 -51.10
CA SER A 3 -44.43 31.20 -51.37
C SER A 3 -43.52 31.25 -50.13
N LEU A 4 -42.49 30.40 -50.08
CA LEU A 4 -41.05 30.78 -49.94
C LEU A 4 -40.18 29.59 -49.48
N ASP A 5 -39.02 29.50 -50.13
CA ASP A 5 -37.84 28.69 -49.82
C ASP A 5 -37.16 29.08 -48.49
N PHE A 6 -36.28 28.19 -47.98
CA PHE A 6 -34.98 28.40 -47.27
C PHE A 6 -34.72 27.19 -46.35
N ASP A 7 -33.77 26.29 -46.61
CA ASP A 7 -32.31 26.37 -46.49
C ASP A 7 -31.74 26.10 -45.08
N THR A 8 -30.63 25.35 -45.09
CA THR A 8 -29.47 25.29 -44.17
C THR A 8 -29.58 24.85 -42.69
N SER A 9 -28.91 23.72 -42.42
CA SER A 9 -27.94 23.43 -41.33
C SER A 9 -28.12 24.05 -39.94
N ALA A 10 -28.13 23.20 -38.91
CA ALA A 10 -27.55 23.55 -37.60
C ALA A 10 -27.16 22.30 -36.79
N GLU A 11 -25.87 21.93 -36.89
CA GLU A 11 -25.15 21.21 -35.83
C GLU A 11 -25.34 21.96 -34.50
N ARG A 12 -25.74 21.26 -33.44
CA ARG A 12 -25.71 21.80 -32.08
C ARG A 12 -24.42 21.34 -31.41
N GLU A 13 -23.38 22.16 -31.57
CA GLU A 13 -22.20 22.14 -30.72
C GLU A 13 -22.60 22.36 -29.25
N GLY A 14 -22.35 21.35 -28.43
CA GLY A 14 -22.43 21.45 -26.97
C GLY A 14 -21.23 22.24 -26.45
N LYS A 15 -21.49 23.48 -26.04
CA LYS A 15 -20.55 24.43 -25.44
C LYS A 15 -19.71 23.76 -24.34
N GLY A 16 -18.41 23.69 -24.57
CA GLY A 16 -17.41 23.36 -23.55
C GLY A 16 -17.42 24.39 -22.43
N VAL A 17 -17.45 23.89 -21.20
CA VAL A 17 -17.32 24.71 -19.99
C VAL A 17 -15.89 25.26 -19.97
N ALA A 18 -15.76 26.58 -20.14
CA ALA A 18 -14.49 27.28 -19.99
C ALA A 18 -14.04 27.20 -18.53
N ALA A 19 -12.93 26.50 -18.28
CA ALA A 19 -12.26 26.53 -16.99
C ALA A 19 -11.62 27.91 -16.79
N ASP A 20 -12.02 28.56 -15.71
CA ASP A 20 -11.48 29.82 -15.20
C ASP A 20 -9.95 29.69 -14.98
N LYS A 21 -9.17 30.41 -15.78
CA LYS A 21 -7.70 30.43 -15.71
C LYS A 21 -7.26 31.60 -14.82
N GLY A 22 -7.38 31.41 -13.51
CA GLY A 22 -6.58 32.19 -12.55
C GLY A 22 -5.07 31.93 -12.76
N PRO A 23 -4.18 32.80 -12.27
CA PRO A 23 -2.75 32.72 -12.57
C PRO A 23 -2.13 31.55 -11.81
N ILE A 24 -2.01 30.40 -12.47
CA ILE A 24 -1.21 29.27 -12.01
C ILE A 24 0.25 29.56 -12.38
N CYS A 25 1.11 29.44 -11.38
CA CYS A 25 2.55 29.63 -11.40
C CYS A 25 3.23 29.34 -12.76
N CYS A 26 4.12 30.25 -13.17
CA CYS A 26 4.80 30.28 -14.46
C CYS A 26 5.90 29.20 -14.59
N ARG A 27 5.52 27.92 -14.68
CA ARG A 27 6.20 26.83 -15.43
C ARG A 27 5.50 25.49 -15.10
N PRO A 28 5.34 24.57 -16.07
CA PRO A 28 4.94 23.21 -15.75
C PRO A 28 5.98 22.61 -14.78
N LEU A 29 5.54 22.11 -13.63
CA LEU A 29 6.41 21.35 -12.74
C LEU A 29 6.72 20.00 -13.42
N GLU A 30 8.01 19.65 -13.49
CA GLU A 30 8.42 18.32 -13.93
C GLU A 30 7.83 17.25 -13.00
N ALA A 31 7.21 16.22 -13.59
CA ALA A 31 6.37 15.29 -12.83
C ALA A 31 7.15 14.48 -11.79
N ASP A 32 8.39 14.13 -12.09
CA ASP A 32 9.31 13.44 -11.19
C ASP A 32 9.71 14.32 -9.99
N VAL A 33 9.93 15.61 -10.21
CA VAL A 33 10.19 16.60 -9.16
C VAL A 33 8.97 16.79 -8.27
N ALA A 34 7.76 16.90 -8.85
CA ALA A 34 6.52 17.02 -8.09
C ALA A 34 6.25 15.78 -7.22
N ILE A 35 6.45 14.56 -7.76
CA ILE A 35 6.33 13.30 -7.00
C ILE A 35 7.37 13.21 -5.88
N SER A 36 8.62 13.62 -6.16
CA SER A 36 9.71 13.68 -5.19
C SER A 36 9.40 14.67 -4.06
N ALA A 37 8.80 15.81 -4.39
CA ALA A 37 8.37 16.84 -3.43
C ALA A 37 7.18 16.38 -2.58
N LEU A 38 6.16 15.76 -3.19
CA LEU A 38 5.02 15.11 -2.50
C LEU A 38 5.51 14.16 -1.40
N GLN A 39 6.42 13.23 -1.75
CA GLN A 39 6.97 12.28 -0.79
C GLN A 39 7.71 12.98 0.36
N LYS A 40 8.57 13.94 0.02
CA LYS A 40 9.38 14.67 1.00
C LYS A 40 8.53 15.56 1.91
N ALA A 41 7.42 16.09 1.42
CA ALA A 41 6.46 16.85 2.20
C ALA A 41 5.74 15.95 3.20
N ILE A 42 5.23 14.78 2.77
CA ILE A 42 4.57 13.81 3.67
C ILE A 42 5.52 13.32 4.77
N ARG A 43 6.77 12.99 4.40
CA ARG A 43 7.82 12.61 5.36
C ARG A 43 8.02 13.65 6.47
N ARG A 44 7.79 14.93 6.16
CA ARG A 44 7.97 16.08 7.06
C ARG A 44 6.67 16.57 7.70
N GLY A 45 5.53 15.92 7.44
CA GLY A 45 4.23 16.35 7.96
C GLY A 45 3.67 17.61 7.30
N LEU A 46 4.17 18.00 6.13
CA LEU A 46 3.77 19.20 5.40
C LEU A 46 2.52 18.91 4.54
N GLU A 47 1.34 18.90 5.19
CA GLU A 47 0.05 18.55 4.56
C GLU A 47 -0.32 19.42 3.36
N ARG A 48 -0.13 20.74 3.48
CA ARG A 48 -0.51 21.71 2.45
C ARG A 48 0.32 21.50 1.19
N GLU A 49 1.64 21.51 1.36
CA GLU A 49 2.62 21.38 0.30
C GLU A 49 2.47 20.03 -0.41
N ALA A 50 2.28 18.95 0.35
CA ALA A 50 2.00 17.64 -0.21
C ALA A 50 0.75 17.67 -1.11
N MET A 51 -0.34 18.30 -0.66
CA MET A 51 -1.56 18.38 -1.44
C MET A 51 -1.40 19.24 -2.69
N GLU A 52 -0.66 20.34 -2.62
CA GLU A 52 -0.37 21.21 -3.78
C GLU A 52 0.32 20.43 -4.90
N PHE A 53 1.37 19.66 -4.59
CA PHE A 53 2.04 18.80 -5.57
C PHE A 53 1.15 17.67 -6.09
N ALA A 54 0.35 17.05 -5.23
CA ALA A 54 -0.56 15.98 -5.65
C ALA A 54 -1.63 16.51 -6.63
N VAL A 55 -2.23 17.66 -6.33
CA VAL A 55 -3.32 18.23 -7.16
C VAL A 55 -2.82 18.68 -8.53
N GLU A 56 -1.62 19.26 -8.60
CA GLU A 56 -1.00 19.64 -9.89
C GLU A 56 -0.89 18.42 -10.82
N LEU A 57 -0.38 17.31 -10.30
CA LEU A 57 -0.26 16.04 -11.03
C LEU A 57 -1.62 15.46 -11.39
N MET A 58 -2.55 15.44 -10.43
CA MET A 58 -3.90 14.88 -10.63
C MET A 58 -4.69 15.62 -11.71
N HIS A 59 -4.56 16.94 -11.79
CA HIS A 59 -5.25 17.72 -12.82
C HIS A 59 -4.59 17.63 -14.20
N THR A 60 -3.35 17.15 -14.27
CA THR A 60 -2.63 16.99 -15.53
C THR A 60 -3.14 15.80 -16.34
N SER A 61 -3.21 14.59 -15.76
CA SER A 61 -3.74 13.41 -16.47
C SER A 61 -4.05 12.23 -15.54
N LYS A 62 -4.83 11.25 -16.05
CA LYS A 62 -5.09 9.98 -15.35
C LYS A 62 -3.82 9.19 -15.05
N ALA A 63 -2.82 9.27 -15.93
CA ALA A 63 -1.53 8.62 -15.73
C ALA A 63 -0.80 9.24 -14.52
N PHE A 64 -0.81 10.56 -14.40
CA PHE A 64 -0.21 11.26 -13.26
C PHE A 64 -0.98 11.04 -11.96
N HIS A 65 -2.31 10.97 -11.99
CA HIS A 65 -3.08 10.53 -10.82
C HIS A 65 -2.71 9.11 -10.37
N SER A 66 -2.55 8.18 -11.31
CA SER A 66 -2.10 6.81 -11.00
C SER A 66 -0.69 6.80 -10.40
N MET A 67 0.19 7.67 -10.90
CA MET A 67 1.54 7.89 -10.36
C MET A 67 1.50 8.39 -8.90
N VAL A 68 0.62 9.36 -8.59
CA VAL A 68 0.39 9.84 -7.21
C VAL A 68 -0.07 8.69 -6.32
N CYS A 69 -1.06 7.91 -6.76
CA CYS A 69 -1.56 6.79 -5.95
C CYS A 69 -0.47 5.77 -5.64
N ASN A 70 0.26 5.32 -6.67
CA ASN A 70 1.34 4.34 -6.49
C ASN A 70 2.44 4.89 -5.57
N ARG A 71 2.74 6.18 -5.66
CA ARG A 71 3.70 6.83 -4.77
C ARG A 71 3.21 6.87 -3.32
N LEU A 72 1.92 7.17 -3.09
CA LEU A 72 1.34 7.17 -1.74
C LEU A 72 1.38 5.77 -1.11
N GLU A 73 1.14 4.69 -1.88
CA GLU A 73 1.32 3.30 -1.42
C GLU A 73 2.77 3.05 -0.97
N VAL A 74 3.77 3.47 -1.76
CA VAL A 74 5.19 3.33 -1.41
C VAL A 74 5.52 4.11 -0.13
N ILE A 75 5.13 5.38 -0.04
CA ILE A 75 5.39 6.23 1.14
C ILE A 75 4.82 5.57 2.41
N CYS A 76 3.64 4.95 2.31
CA CYS A 76 2.98 4.30 3.43
C CYS A 76 3.82 3.18 4.07
N HIS A 77 4.65 2.48 3.29
CA HIS A 77 5.56 1.45 3.79
C HIS A 77 6.99 1.97 4.02
N GLU A 78 7.35 3.07 3.38
CA GLU A 78 8.72 3.58 3.38
C GLU A 78 8.99 4.57 4.52
N ASP A 79 8.02 5.46 4.81
CA ASP A 79 8.21 6.65 5.65
C ASP A 79 7.32 6.68 6.91
N LEU A 80 6.38 5.74 7.06
CA LEU A 80 5.46 5.64 8.19
C LEU A 80 5.83 4.46 9.09
N ASP A 81 5.57 4.59 10.39
CA ASP A 81 5.70 3.51 11.34
C ASP A 81 4.43 2.63 11.33
N THR A 82 4.48 1.53 10.59
CA THR A 82 3.38 0.58 10.48
C THR A 82 3.20 -0.31 11.71
N LEU A 83 4.18 -0.36 12.61
CA LEU A 83 4.04 -1.05 13.89
C LEU A 83 3.27 -0.18 14.89
N ALA A 84 3.56 1.12 14.92
CA ALA A 84 2.84 2.09 15.74
C ALA A 84 1.47 2.47 15.16
N ALA A 85 1.31 2.42 13.83
CA ALA A 85 0.09 2.82 13.14
C ALA A 85 -0.35 1.85 12.01
N PRO A 86 -0.63 0.57 12.33
CA PRO A 86 -0.95 -0.45 11.33
C PRO A 86 -2.23 -0.16 10.55
N TRP A 87 -3.19 0.59 11.12
CA TRP A 87 -4.46 0.94 10.49
C TRP A 87 -4.31 1.87 9.27
N VAL A 88 -3.18 2.56 9.13
CA VAL A 88 -2.97 3.51 8.02
C VAL A 88 -2.87 2.76 6.69
N VAL A 89 -2.26 1.57 6.66
CA VAL A 89 -2.07 0.77 5.45
C VAL A 89 -3.41 0.40 4.77
N PRO A 90 -4.37 -0.27 5.44
CA PRO A 90 -5.65 -0.61 4.81
C PRO A 90 -6.50 0.61 4.48
N PHE A 91 -6.40 1.69 5.26
CA PHE A 91 -7.08 2.95 4.96
C PHE A 91 -6.56 3.57 3.65
N VAL A 92 -5.24 3.72 3.53
CA VAL A 92 -4.60 4.29 2.33
C VAL A 92 -4.92 3.42 1.12
N ALA A 93 -4.75 2.10 1.20
CA ALA A 93 -5.07 1.19 0.10
C ALA A 93 -6.53 1.35 -0.39
N THR A 94 -7.48 1.39 0.54
CA THR A 94 -8.91 1.54 0.22
C THR A 94 -9.22 2.90 -0.41
N ALA A 95 -8.71 3.98 0.18
CA ALA A 95 -8.94 5.33 -0.32
C ALA A 95 -8.32 5.55 -1.71
N LEU A 96 -7.15 4.97 -1.98
CA LEU A 96 -6.52 5.02 -3.30
C LEU A 96 -7.28 4.23 -4.35
N ALA A 97 -7.79 3.04 -4.02
CA ALA A 97 -8.66 2.28 -4.91
C ALA A 97 -9.93 3.08 -5.27
N GLN A 98 -10.60 3.66 -4.27
CA GLN A 98 -11.76 4.53 -4.48
C GLN A 98 -11.40 5.77 -5.31
N SER A 99 -10.23 6.36 -5.11
CA SER A 99 -9.76 7.51 -5.90
C SER A 99 -9.57 7.14 -7.37
N LYS A 100 -8.95 5.98 -7.66
CA LYS A 100 -8.77 5.42 -9.01
C LYS A 100 -10.11 5.20 -9.72
N ASP A 101 -11.10 4.66 -9.01
CA ASP A 101 -12.44 4.43 -9.56
C ASP A 101 -13.19 5.73 -9.88
N ARG A 102 -13.04 6.76 -9.04
CA ARG A 102 -13.74 8.04 -9.18
C ARG A 102 -13.06 9.02 -10.12
N TYR A 103 -11.78 8.81 -10.47
CA TYR A 103 -11.01 9.78 -11.25
C TYR A 103 -11.71 10.23 -12.54
N SER A 104 -12.17 9.27 -13.35
CA SER A 104 -12.75 9.56 -14.68
C SER A 104 -14.17 10.13 -14.62
N SER A 105 -14.91 9.90 -13.54
CA SER A 105 -16.31 10.32 -13.42
C SER A 105 -16.48 11.55 -12.53
N LYS A 106 -15.66 11.69 -11.49
CA LYS A 106 -15.80 12.69 -10.41
C LYS A 106 -14.44 13.04 -9.80
N ILE A 107 -13.63 13.81 -10.52
CA ILE A 107 -12.27 14.19 -10.09
C ILE A 107 -12.24 14.90 -8.72
N GLY A 108 -13.28 15.66 -8.37
CA GLY A 108 -13.41 16.29 -7.05
C GLY A 108 -13.54 15.27 -5.91
N GLU A 109 -14.28 14.17 -6.12
CA GLU A 109 -14.32 13.05 -5.17
C GLU A 109 -12.96 12.36 -5.12
N ALA A 110 -12.35 12.03 -6.28
CA ALA A 110 -11.03 11.41 -6.31
C ALA A 110 -9.97 12.22 -5.52
N ARG A 111 -10.03 13.56 -5.61
CA ARG A 111 -9.19 14.49 -4.84
C ARG A 111 -9.44 14.44 -3.33
N LEU A 112 -10.69 14.24 -2.90
CA LEU A 112 -11.04 14.11 -1.49
C LEU A 112 -10.36 12.89 -0.86
N MET A 113 -10.38 11.74 -1.56
CA MET A 113 -9.70 10.52 -1.10
C MET A 113 -8.19 10.74 -0.97
N ILE A 114 -7.56 11.38 -1.96
CA ILE A 114 -6.12 11.70 -1.93
C ILE A 114 -5.78 12.65 -0.77
N GLY A 115 -6.60 13.68 -0.56
CA GLY A 115 -6.42 14.60 0.56
C GLY A 115 -6.49 13.88 1.92
N ASN A 116 -7.41 12.94 2.09
CA ASN A 116 -7.50 12.14 3.32
C ASN A 116 -6.28 11.23 3.52
N CYS A 117 -5.77 10.59 2.46
CA CYS A 117 -4.51 9.85 2.50
C CYS A 117 -3.34 10.74 2.95
N ILE A 118 -3.17 11.91 2.33
CA ILE A 118 -2.09 12.83 2.67
C ILE A 118 -2.17 13.26 4.13
N ARG A 119 -3.36 13.66 4.61
CA ARG A 119 -3.55 14.09 6.00
C ARG A 119 -3.22 13.01 7.02
N ILE A 120 -3.74 11.79 6.82
CA ILE A 120 -3.46 10.70 7.76
C ILE A 120 -1.97 10.33 7.72
N MET A 121 -1.36 10.31 6.54
CA MET A 121 0.06 9.95 6.39
C MET A 121 0.99 11.02 6.97
N CYS A 122 0.69 12.31 6.80
CA CYS A 122 1.44 13.41 7.42
C CYS A 122 1.42 13.36 8.95
N ARG A 123 0.29 12.96 9.55
CA ARG A 123 0.12 12.90 11.01
C ARG A 123 0.56 11.58 11.64
N ALA A 124 0.62 10.50 10.86
CA ALA A 124 1.03 9.20 11.36
C ALA A 124 2.46 9.24 11.93
N PRO A 125 2.77 8.43 12.96
CA PRO A 125 4.14 8.23 13.40
C PRO A 125 5.05 7.86 12.20
N LYS A 126 6.25 8.43 12.16
CA LYS A 126 7.21 8.25 11.05
C LYS A 126 8.25 7.22 11.44
N SER A 127 8.60 6.34 10.52
CA SER A 127 9.73 5.44 10.67
C SER A 127 10.27 5.05 9.30
N ARG A 128 11.60 4.92 9.24
CA ARG A 128 12.32 4.36 8.09
C ARG A 128 12.73 2.90 8.32
N ALA A 129 12.43 2.35 9.50
CA ALA A 129 12.94 1.05 9.92
C ALA A 129 12.51 -0.08 8.99
N GLY A 130 11.26 -0.09 8.50
CA GLY A 130 10.79 -1.08 7.53
C GLY A 130 11.58 -1.04 6.22
N CYS A 131 11.79 0.15 5.66
CA CYS A 131 12.61 0.34 4.45
C CYS A 131 14.07 -0.07 4.67
N HIS A 132 14.68 0.34 5.78
CA HIS A 132 16.05 -0.03 6.12
C HIS A 132 16.19 -1.53 6.36
N PHE A 133 15.21 -2.17 7.01
CA PHE A 133 15.20 -3.61 7.26
C PHE A 133 15.16 -4.40 5.94
N ALA A 134 14.26 -4.02 5.02
CA ALA A 134 14.19 -4.62 3.70
C ALA A 134 15.51 -4.50 2.93
N ALA A 135 16.17 -3.34 2.99
CA ALA A 135 17.47 -3.14 2.35
C ALA A 135 18.59 -3.95 3.04
N ALA A 136 18.73 -3.79 4.36
CA ALA A 136 19.83 -4.35 5.14
C ALA A 136 19.82 -5.88 5.17
N ILE A 137 18.64 -6.52 5.07
CA ILE A 137 18.54 -7.99 5.06
C ILE A 137 18.36 -8.51 3.63
N GLY A 138 17.47 -7.89 2.85
CA GLY A 138 17.09 -8.38 1.52
C GLY A 138 18.19 -8.27 0.47
N LEU A 139 19.11 -7.30 0.60
CA LEU A 139 20.21 -7.13 -0.37
C LEU A 139 21.41 -8.04 -0.08
N ARG A 140 21.51 -8.65 1.10
CA ARG A 140 22.71 -9.42 1.50
C ARG A 140 22.97 -10.63 0.63
N SER A 141 21.94 -11.36 0.23
CA SER A 141 22.10 -12.51 -0.66
C SER A 141 22.63 -12.09 -2.04
N GLN A 142 22.21 -10.92 -2.53
CA GLN A 142 22.59 -10.39 -3.84
C GLN A 142 23.99 -9.76 -3.85
N LEU A 143 24.37 -9.06 -2.78
CA LEU A 143 25.61 -8.27 -2.73
C LEU A 143 26.75 -9.00 -2.02
N GLU A 144 26.43 -9.86 -1.05
CA GLU A 144 27.42 -10.58 -0.23
C GLU A 144 27.41 -12.09 -0.48
N GLY A 145 26.53 -12.59 -1.36
CA GLY A 145 26.34 -14.04 -1.54
C GLY A 145 25.83 -14.75 -0.28
N TYR A 146 25.21 -14.00 0.64
CA TYR A 146 24.75 -14.54 1.92
C TYR A 146 23.65 -15.58 1.73
N VAL A 147 23.84 -16.75 2.33
CA VAL A 147 22.83 -17.82 2.41
C VAL A 147 22.47 -17.99 3.90
N PRO A 148 21.19 -17.84 4.29
CA PRO A 148 20.77 -18.07 5.66
C PRO A 148 21.04 -19.51 6.11
N THR A 149 21.56 -19.67 7.32
CA THR A 149 21.61 -20.99 7.98
C THR A 149 20.20 -21.40 8.35
N VAL A 150 19.79 -22.61 7.96
CA VAL A 150 18.50 -23.19 8.35
C VAL A 150 18.60 -23.61 9.82
N PRO A 151 17.77 -23.05 10.72
CA PRO A 151 17.80 -23.43 12.13
C PRO A 151 17.22 -24.83 12.34
N ASP A 152 17.66 -25.51 13.39
CA ASP A 152 17.29 -26.90 13.65
C ASP A 152 15.77 -27.12 13.76
N PHE A 153 15.06 -26.22 14.44
CA PHE A 153 13.60 -26.30 14.61
C PHE A 153 12.82 -26.29 13.28
N ALA A 154 13.42 -25.84 12.17
CA ALA A 154 12.79 -25.83 10.86
C ALA A 154 12.75 -27.21 10.20
N PHE A 155 13.55 -28.18 10.65
CA PHE A 155 13.47 -29.56 10.16
C PHE A 155 12.32 -30.29 10.85
N ASP A 156 11.11 -30.15 10.29
CA ASP A 156 9.88 -30.76 10.79
C ASP A 156 9.58 -32.14 10.14
N GLN A 157 8.48 -32.78 10.56
CA GLN A 157 8.02 -34.06 10.03
C GLN A 157 7.73 -34.08 8.51
N HIS A 158 7.54 -32.90 7.89
CA HIS A 158 7.31 -32.74 6.46
C HIS A 158 8.61 -32.54 5.67
N THR A 159 9.71 -32.16 6.31
CA THR A 159 11.05 -32.13 5.69
C THR A 159 11.69 -33.52 5.60
N LEU A 160 12.56 -33.71 4.59
CA LEU A 160 13.34 -34.96 4.47
C LEU A 160 14.25 -35.19 5.68
N GLU A 161 14.94 -34.14 6.12
CA GLU A 161 15.88 -34.23 7.25
C GLU A 161 15.13 -34.47 8.57
N GLY A 162 14.02 -33.78 8.81
CA GLY A 162 13.22 -34.01 10.01
C GLY A 162 12.65 -35.44 10.09
N ARG A 163 12.25 -36.04 8.96
CA ARG A 163 11.92 -37.48 8.92
C ARG A 163 13.12 -38.37 9.23
N ARG A 164 14.31 -38.05 8.72
CA ARG A 164 15.56 -38.76 9.04
C ARG A 164 15.86 -38.70 10.54
N LEU A 165 15.56 -37.58 11.17
CA LEU A 165 15.68 -37.34 12.61
C LEU A 165 14.50 -37.91 13.42
N SER A 166 13.56 -38.62 12.78
CA SER A 166 12.37 -39.19 13.42
C SER A 166 11.50 -38.16 14.17
N ARG A 167 11.46 -36.92 13.68
CA ARG A 167 10.65 -35.84 14.27
C ARG A 167 9.20 -36.00 13.87
N GLY A 168 8.33 -36.08 14.87
CA GLY A 168 6.88 -36.21 14.70
C GLY A 168 6.11 -35.17 15.50
N LEU A 169 4.90 -35.53 15.90
CA LEU A 169 3.97 -34.63 16.59
C LEU A 169 4.53 -34.06 17.90
N ASP A 170 5.32 -34.84 18.66
CA ASP A 170 5.93 -34.38 19.92
C ASP A 170 6.99 -33.28 19.72
N HIS A 171 7.82 -33.41 18.68
CA HIS A 171 8.79 -32.38 18.31
C HIS A 171 8.07 -31.12 17.80
N PHE A 172 6.99 -31.29 17.04
CA PHE A 172 6.16 -30.15 16.66
C PHE A 172 5.58 -29.43 17.89
N ARG A 173 5.06 -30.18 18.88
CA ARG A 173 4.51 -29.59 20.10
C ARG A 173 5.52 -28.78 20.91
N SER A 174 6.72 -29.33 21.09
CA SER A 174 7.75 -28.75 21.95
C SER A 174 8.57 -27.64 21.28
N GLU A 175 8.89 -27.79 20.00
CA GLU A 175 9.80 -26.87 19.29
C GLU A 175 9.14 -26.21 18.07
N GLY A 176 8.43 -26.96 17.23
CA GLY A 176 7.88 -26.45 15.97
C GLY A 176 6.73 -25.45 16.12
N ALA A 177 5.92 -25.58 17.18
CA ALA A 177 4.76 -24.75 17.47
C ALA A 177 5.06 -23.63 18.48
N LYS A 178 6.33 -23.43 18.86
CA LYS A 178 6.73 -22.50 19.91
C LYS A 178 6.48 -21.04 19.52
N LEU A 179 5.75 -20.31 20.37
CA LEU A 179 5.43 -18.89 20.19
C LEU A 179 6.30 -18.02 21.10
N VAL A 180 6.84 -16.92 20.54
CA VAL A 180 7.66 -15.94 21.28
C VAL A 180 7.20 -14.52 20.91
N PRO A 181 6.67 -13.73 21.86
CA PRO A 181 6.39 -14.12 23.25
C PRO A 181 5.31 -15.20 23.35
N PRO A 182 5.25 -15.95 24.47
CA PRO A 182 4.17 -16.90 24.69
C PRO A 182 2.81 -16.16 24.77
N PRO A 183 1.69 -16.87 24.50
CA PRO A 183 0.35 -16.34 24.72
C PRO A 183 0.17 -15.81 26.15
N THR A 184 -0.67 -14.78 26.29
CA THR A 184 -0.94 -14.16 27.59
C THR A 184 -1.97 -14.92 28.44
N GLY A 185 -2.63 -15.92 27.88
CA GLY A 185 -3.57 -16.79 28.58
C GLY A 185 -3.49 -18.22 28.04
N ASP A 186 -4.11 -19.14 28.77
CA ASP A 186 -4.09 -20.57 28.43
C ASP A 186 -4.91 -20.86 27.15
N ASP A 187 -4.45 -21.82 26.35
CA ASP A 187 -5.22 -22.37 25.24
C ASP A 187 -5.98 -23.62 25.70
N PRO A 188 -7.31 -23.55 25.90
CA PRO A 188 -8.09 -24.68 26.41
C PRO A 188 -8.24 -25.82 25.38
N TYR A 189 -7.79 -25.63 24.14
CA TYR A 189 -7.91 -26.61 23.07
C TYR A 189 -6.61 -27.36 22.79
N GLU A 190 -5.47 -26.93 23.34
CA GLU A 190 -4.16 -27.46 22.98
C GLU A 190 -4.08 -28.98 23.19
N ASP A 191 -4.38 -29.46 24.40
CA ASP A 191 -4.30 -30.88 24.74
C ASP A 191 -5.23 -31.76 23.89
N GLU A 192 -6.46 -31.29 23.67
CA GLU A 192 -7.44 -32.02 22.87
C GLU A 192 -7.04 -32.09 21.39
N ALA A 193 -6.45 -31.01 20.85
CA ALA A 193 -5.92 -31.00 19.50
C ALA A 193 -4.80 -32.05 19.35
N TYR A 194 -3.85 -32.11 20.27
CA TYR A 194 -2.77 -33.10 20.23
C TYR A 194 -3.27 -34.54 20.39
N ARG A 195 -4.26 -34.77 21.25
CA ARG A 195 -4.91 -36.08 21.38
C ARG A 195 -5.54 -36.55 20.06
N LEU A 196 -6.31 -35.67 19.40
CA LEU A 196 -6.98 -35.98 18.15
C LEU A 196 -6.00 -36.15 16.97
N TRP A 197 -4.93 -35.36 16.92
CA TRP A 197 -3.89 -35.51 15.90
C TRP A 197 -3.09 -36.80 16.05
N ALA A 198 -2.76 -37.21 17.27
CA ALA A 198 -2.13 -38.51 17.52
C ALA A 198 -3.01 -39.67 17.02
N LEU A 199 -4.32 -39.63 17.34
CA LEU A 199 -5.28 -40.62 16.85
C LEU A 199 -5.37 -40.63 15.32
N LYS A 200 -5.32 -39.46 14.67
CA LYS A 200 -5.35 -39.34 13.21
C LYS A 200 -4.09 -39.95 12.56
N GLN A 201 -2.92 -39.79 13.17
CA GLN A 201 -1.66 -40.36 12.65
C GLN A 201 -1.56 -41.88 12.84
N SER A 202 -2.31 -42.44 13.78
CA SER A 202 -2.37 -43.89 14.04
C SER A 202 -3.32 -44.68 13.11
N LYS A 203 -4.07 -43.99 12.24
CA LYS A 203 -4.98 -44.58 11.26
C LYS A 203 -4.31 -44.67 9.90
#